data_AF-A0A838PKP0-F1
#
_entry.id   AF-A0A838PKP0-F1
#
_cell.length_a   1.000
_cell.length_b   1.000
_cell.length_c   1.000
_cell.angle_alpha   90.00
_cell.angle_beta   90.00
_cell.angle_gamma   90.00
#
_symmetry.space_group_name_H-M   'P 1'
#
loop_
_entity.id
_entity.type
_entity.pdbx_description
1 polymer ?
#
loop_
_entity_poly.entity_id
_entity_poly.type
_entity_poly.pdbx_seq_one_letter_code
_entity_poly.pdbx_strand_id
1 'polypeptide(L)'
;MDKWLPILVTVIAGSLVALQAPINGMLGRTVGSLAAASVSFAIGLAVLVAITLVAGGGFGQVGEIQGLSWYYLTGGVLGAIYVTTVLITVRELGAGSVTAATIAGQLTMSVIIDRAGVLGLPEKGLTAQRIVGVVLLSAGTFLIVRD
;
A
#
# COMPACT_ATOMS: atom_id res chain seq x y z
N MET A 1 -2.15 -5.34 -24.99
CA MET A 1 -2.71 -4.37 -24.03
C MET A 1 -1.72 -3.22 -23.92
N ASP A 2 -2.13 -2.02 -24.30
CA ASP A 2 -1.25 -0.86 -24.25
C ASP A 2 -0.88 -0.55 -22.79
N LYS A 3 0.42 -0.57 -22.49
CA LYS A 3 0.96 -0.39 -21.12
C LYS A 3 0.46 0.89 -20.45
N TRP A 4 -0.01 1.86 -21.23
CA TRP A 4 -0.54 3.14 -20.80
C TRP A 4 -1.82 3.04 -19.96
N LEU A 5 -2.73 2.12 -20.27
CA LEU A 5 -3.98 2.01 -19.51
C LEU A 5 -3.72 1.53 -18.06
N PRO A 6 -2.96 0.44 -17.81
CA PRO A 6 -2.56 0.05 -16.46
C PRO A 6 -1.82 1.14 -15.70
N ILE A 7 -0.93 1.90 -16.38
CA ILE A 7 -0.20 3.02 -15.76
C ILE A 7 -1.20 4.08 -15.30
N LEU A 8 -2.12 4.51 -16.16
CA LEU A 8 -3.10 5.54 -15.84
C LEU A 8 -3.99 5.13 -14.66
N VAL A 9 -4.52 3.90 -14.69
CA VAL A 9 -5.34 3.37 -13.59
C VAL A 9 -4.55 3.31 -12.28
N THR A 10 -3.27 2.92 -12.32
CA THR A 10 -2.41 2.88 -11.12
C THR A 10 -2.13 4.27 -10.55
N VAL A 11 -1.91 5.27 -11.42
CA VAL A 11 -1.73 6.67 -10.99
C VAL A 11 -2.99 7.22 -10.32
N ILE A 12 -4.16 6.94 -10.91
CA ILE A 12 -5.45 7.33 -10.32
C ILE A 12 -5.64 6.66 -8.96
N ALA A 13 -5.42 5.34 -8.88
CA ALA A 13 -5.52 4.60 -7.63
C ALA A 13 -4.58 5.15 -6.55
N GLY A 14 -3.31 5.42 -6.89
CA GLY A 14 -2.34 6.04 -5.98
C GLY A 14 -2.76 7.44 -5.52
N SER A 15 -3.36 8.24 -6.42
CA SER A 15 -3.89 9.56 -6.08
C SER A 15 -5.07 9.48 -5.09
N LEU A 16 -5.95 8.49 -5.26
CA LEU A 16 -7.06 8.24 -4.32
C LEU A 16 -6.55 7.80 -2.95
N VAL A 17 -5.45 7.04 -2.88
CA VAL A 17 -4.84 6.65 -1.60
C VAL A 17 -4.36 7.87 -0.80
N ALA A 18 -3.92 8.95 -1.45
CA ALA A 18 -3.54 10.19 -0.75
C ALA A 18 -4.71 10.84 0.02
N LEU A 19 -5.96 10.61 -0.41
CA LEU A 19 -7.15 11.07 0.32
C LEU A 19 -7.42 10.25 1.59
N GLN A 20 -6.87 9.04 1.69
CA GLN A 20 -7.11 8.14 2.82
C GLN A 20 -6.57 8.73 4.13
N ALA A 21 -5.37 9.32 4.11
CA ALA A 21 -4.73 9.87 5.29
C ALA A 21 -5.56 11.00 5.95
N PRO A 22 -6.03 12.05 5.23
CA PRO A 22 -6.89 13.06 5.84
C PRO A 22 -8.28 12.53 6.23
N ILE A 23 -8.93 11.69 5.41
CA ILE A 23 -10.25 11.13 5.73
C ILE A 23 -10.20 10.26 6.99
N ASN A 24 -9.30 9.29 7.03
CA ASN A 24 -9.14 8.43 8.20
C ASN A 24 -8.61 9.23 9.40
N GLY A 25 -7.75 10.25 9.17
CA GLY A 25 -7.26 11.14 10.22
C GLY A 25 -8.40 11.88 10.91
N MET A 26 -9.38 12.38 10.15
CA MET A 26 -10.59 13.00 10.68
C MET A 26 -11.45 11.99 11.46
N LEU A 27 -11.67 10.79 10.92
CA LEU A 27 -12.38 9.72 11.65
C LEU A 27 -11.67 9.37 12.97
N GLY A 28 -10.34 9.27 12.93
CA GLY A 28 -9.50 8.95 14.09
C GLY A 28 -9.46 10.04 15.16
N ARG A 29 -9.82 11.29 14.82
CA ARG A 29 -10.02 12.35 15.83
C ARG A 29 -11.31 12.12 16.63
N THR A 30 -12.33 11.52 16.01
CA THR A 30 -13.63 11.27 16.63
C THR A 30 -13.65 9.97 17.44
N VAL A 31 -13.11 8.87 16.88
CA VAL A 31 -13.23 7.53 17.48
C VAL A 31 -11.89 6.92 17.94
N GLY A 32 -10.78 7.62 17.75
CA GLY A 32 -9.43 7.11 18.00
C GLY A 32 -8.82 6.38 16.78
N SER A 33 -7.48 6.39 16.67
CA SER A 33 -6.77 5.92 15.48
C SER A 33 -6.97 4.43 15.18
N LEU A 34 -6.99 3.58 16.22
CA LEU A 34 -7.20 2.14 16.05
C LEU A 34 -8.64 1.85 15.59
N ALA A 35 -9.64 2.46 16.23
CA ALA A 35 -11.04 2.28 15.83
C ALA A 35 -11.30 2.81 14.41
N ALA A 36 -10.70 3.95 14.04
CA ALA A 36 -10.79 4.48 12.69
C ALA A 36 -10.16 3.52 11.66
N ALA A 37 -8.98 2.95 11.94
CA ALA A 37 -8.37 1.93 11.10
C ALA A 37 -9.30 0.72 10.93
N SER A 38 -9.84 0.19 12.03
CA SER A 38 -10.76 -0.95 12.00
C SER A 38 -12.02 -0.67 11.17
N VAL A 39 -12.64 0.50 11.33
CA VAL A 39 -13.82 0.90 10.56
C VAL A 39 -13.48 1.04 9.07
N SER A 40 -12.37 1.70 8.73
CA SER A 40 -11.94 1.85 7.34
C SER A 40 -11.64 0.49 6.68
N PHE A 41 -11.02 -0.44 7.40
CA PHE A 41 -10.81 -1.81 6.91
C PHE A 41 -12.12 -2.59 6.75
N ALA A 42 -13.07 -2.44 7.67
CA ALA A 42 -14.36 -3.11 7.57
C ALA A 42 -15.16 -2.61 6.34
N ILE A 43 -15.17 -1.29 6.09
CA ILE A 43 -15.78 -0.71 4.89
C ILE A 43 -15.05 -1.20 3.63
N GLY A 44 -13.72 -1.19 3.63
CA GLY A 44 -12.91 -1.70 2.53
C GLY A 44 -13.20 -3.17 2.22
N LEU A 45 -13.31 -4.01 3.25
CA LEU A 45 -13.70 -5.42 3.12
C LEU A 45 -15.10 -5.56 2.50
N ALA A 46 -16.08 -4.80 2.99
CA ALA A 46 -17.44 -4.85 2.45
C ALA A 46 -17.48 -4.48 0.96
N VAL A 47 -16.73 -3.44 0.55
CA VAL A 47 -16.59 -3.05 -0.85
C VAL A 47 -15.91 -4.14 -1.68
N LEU A 48 -14.82 -4.74 -1.17
CA LEU A 48 -14.12 -5.84 -1.86
C LEU A 48 -15.04 -7.05 -2.04
N VAL A 49 -15.81 -7.43 -1.02
CA VAL A 49 -16.80 -8.50 -1.09
C VAL A 49 -17.84 -8.20 -2.17
N ALA A 50 -18.39 -6.99 -2.20
CA ALA A 50 -19.36 -6.60 -3.23
C ALA A 50 -18.76 -6.68 -4.64
N ILE A 51 -17.53 -6.19 -4.83
CA ILE A 51 -16.81 -6.27 -6.12
C ILE A 51 -16.63 -7.74 -6.52
N THR A 52 -16.18 -8.61 -5.62
CA THR A 52 -15.99 -10.05 -5.88
C THR A 52 -17.28 -10.73 -6.32
N LEU A 53 -18.41 -10.38 -5.71
CA LEU A 53 -19.72 -10.94 -6.05
C LEU A 53 -20.21 -10.45 -7.44
N VAL A 54 -20.00 -9.18 -7.77
CA VAL A 54 -20.44 -8.59 -9.06
C VAL A 54 -19.52 -8.99 -10.22
N ALA A 55 -18.22 -9.15 -9.99
CA ALA A 55 -17.24 -9.50 -11.02
C ALA A 55 -17.34 -10.96 -11.52
N GLY A 56 -18.29 -11.76 -11.01
CA GLY A 56 -18.61 -13.10 -11.51
C GLY A 56 -17.68 -14.23 -11.04
N GLY A 57 -16.62 -13.92 -10.28
CA GLY A 57 -15.69 -14.92 -9.73
C GLY A 57 -16.15 -15.54 -8.40
N GLY A 58 -16.99 -14.85 -7.63
CA GLY A 58 -17.44 -15.30 -6.31
C GLY A 58 -16.28 -15.69 -5.38
N PHE A 59 -16.58 -16.50 -4.37
CA PHE A 59 -15.58 -17.03 -3.42
C PHE A 59 -15.27 -18.52 -3.67
N GLY A 60 -15.53 -19.03 -4.88
CA GLY A 60 -15.42 -20.46 -5.20
C GLY A 60 -14.02 -21.06 -5.00
N GLN A 61 -12.97 -20.25 -5.14
CA GLN A 61 -11.57 -20.67 -5.00
C GLN A 61 -10.99 -20.40 -3.60
N VAL A 62 -11.75 -19.85 -2.65
CA VAL A 62 -11.23 -19.54 -1.30
C VAL A 62 -10.72 -20.79 -0.58
N GLY A 63 -11.25 -21.98 -0.90
CA GLY A 63 -10.76 -23.25 -0.36
C GLY A 63 -9.30 -23.57 -0.73
N GLU A 64 -8.80 -23.02 -1.84
CA GLU A 64 -7.42 -23.24 -2.30
C GLU A 64 -6.37 -22.58 -1.39
N ILE A 65 -6.80 -21.65 -0.52
CA ILE A 65 -5.92 -21.01 0.46
C ILE A 65 -5.21 -22.04 1.35
N GLN A 66 -5.84 -23.19 1.62
CA GLN A 66 -5.23 -24.26 2.44
C GLN A 66 -3.94 -24.83 1.82
N GLY A 67 -3.77 -24.74 0.51
CA GLY A 67 -2.56 -25.17 -0.20
C GLY A 67 -1.45 -24.13 -0.24
N LEU A 68 -1.70 -22.89 0.22
CA LEU A 68 -0.73 -21.80 0.20
C LEU A 68 0.10 -21.77 1.49
N SER A 69 1.34 -21.29 1.37
CA SER A 69 2.14 -21.00 2.56
C SER A 69 1.51 -19.89 3.39
N TRP A 70 1.55 -20.01 4.72
CA TRP A 70 0.87 -19.08 5.65
C TRP A 70 1.24 -17.61 5.43
N TYR A 71 2.47 -17.32 4.96
CA TYR A 71 2.94 -15.95 4.75
C TYR A 71 2.21 -15.24 3.59
N TYR A 72 1.51 -15.94 2.69
CA TYR A 72 0.67 -15.28 1.68
C TYR A 72 -0.52 -14.53 2.31
N LEU A 73 -0.91 -14.90 3.54
CA LEU A 73 -1.99 -14.25 4.28
C LEU A 73 -1.54 -13.00 5.05
N THR A 74 -0.23 -12.74 5.15
CA THR A 74 0.27 -11.57 5.90
C THR A 74 -0.04 -10.25 5.20
N GLY A 75 -0.47 -10.26 3.94
CA GLY A 75 -0.85 -9.05 3.21
C GLY A 75 -1.88 -8.19 3.97
N GLY A 76 -2.90 -8.83 4.57
CA GLY A 76 -3.88 -8.13 5.40
C GLY A 76 -3.29 -7.51 6.67
N VAL A 77 -2.37 -8.22 7.32
CA VAL A 77 -1.65 -7.75 8.51
C VAL A 77 -0.76 -6.55 8.18
N LEU A 78 0.01 -6.63 7.09
CA LEU A 78 0.86 -5.54 6.60
C LEU A 78 0.03 -4.30 6.26
N GLY A 79 -1.13 -4.48 5.64
CA GLY A 79 -2.07 -3.40 5.37
C GLY A 79 -2.57 -2.72 6.65
N ALA A 80 -2.98 -3.50 7.65
CA ALA A 80 -3.46 -2.96 8.93
C ALA A 80 -2.36 -2.16 9.65
N ILE A 81 -1.14 -2.72 9.73
CA ILE A 81 0.03 -2.02 10.29
C ILE A 81 0.29 -0.71 9.55
N TYR A 82 0.26 -0.73 8.22
CA TYR A 82 0.49 0.44 7.38
C TYR A 82 -0.53 1.55 7.68
N VAL A 83 -1.83 1.27 7.63
CA VAL A 83 -2.87 2.29 7.83
C VAL A 83 -2.86 2.83 9.26
N THR A 84 -2.67 1.95 10.26
CA THR A 84 -2.52 2.40 11.66
C THR A 84 -1.32 3.32 11.82
N THR A 85 -0.18 2.98 11.21
CA THR A 85 1.03 3.81 11.24
C THR A 85 0.77 5.16 10.59
N VAL A 86 0.19 5.19 9.39
CA VAL A 86 -0.20 6.43 8.68
C VAL A 86 -1.12 7.30 9.53
N LEU A 87 -2.10 6.70 10.21
CA LEU A 87 -3.05 7.45 11.05
C LEU A 87 -2.42 8.10 12.28
N ILE A 88 -1.39 7.48 12.82
CA ILE A 88 -0.62 8.02 13.95
C ILE A 88 0.30 9.12 13.43
N THR A 89 1.10 8.83 12.40
CA THR A 89 2.16 9.73 11.92
C THR A 89 1.66 10.91 11.11
N VAL A 90 0.49 10.83 10.47
CA VAL A 90 -0.08 11.95 9.69
C VAL A 90 -0.35 13.18 10.54
N ARG A 91 -0.57 13.01 11.85
CA ARG A 91 -0.79 14.13 12.77
C ARG A 91 0.49 14.94 13.02
N GLU A 92 1.64 14.28 12.96
CA GLU A 92 2.95 14.86 13.24
C GLU A 92 3.63 15.33 11.96
N LEU A 93 3.56 14.53 10.89
CA LEU A 93 4.28 14.77 9.64
C LEU A 93 3.44 15.49 8.58
N GLY A 94 2.11 15.46 8.70
CA GLY A 94 1.21 15.90 7.63
C GLY A 94 1.07 14.89 6.48
N ALA A 95 0.04 15.06 5.65
CA ALA A 95 -0.31 14.08 4.61
C ALA A 95 0.74 13.96 3.49
N GLY A 96 1.37 15.08 3.10
CA GLY A 96 2.41 15.09 2.07
C GLY A 96 3.64 14.28 2.46
N SER A 97 4.19 14.56 3.64
CA SER A 97 5.37 13.89 4.19
C SER A 97 5.13 12.40 4.44
N VAL A 98 3.96 12.01 4.96
CA VAL A 98 3.60 10.58 5.09
C VAL A 98 3.54 9.88 3.73
N THR A 99 2.95 10.53 2.73
CA THR A 99 2.86 9.96 1.37
C THR A 99 4.26 9.77 0.77
N ALA A 100 5.12 10.79 0.87
CA ALA A 100 6.49 10.73 0.37
C ALA A 100 7.32 9.64 1.08
N ALA A 101 7.20 9.53 2.40
CA ALA A 101 7.87 8.49 3.20
C ALA A 101 7.40 7.09 2.83
N THR A 102 6.09 6.93 2.62
CA THR A 102 5.49 5.66 2.22
C THR A 102 6.02 5.19 0.87
N ILE A 103 6.00 6.05 -0.15
CA ILE A 103 6.44 5.69 -1.50
C ILE A 103 7.94 5.32 -1.48
N ALA A 104 8.76 6.05 -0.72
CA ALA A 104 10.18 5.74 -0.55
C ALA A 104 10.40 4.35 0.07
N GLY A 105 9.68 4.03 1.14
CA GLY A 105 9.75 2.72 1.78
C GLY A 105 9.29 1.59 0.86
N GLN A 106 8.17 1.79 0.15
CA GLN A 106 7.63 0.80 -0.79
C GLN A 106 8.60 0.51 -1.95
N LEU A 107 9.21 1.53 -2.54
CA LEU A 107 10.16 1.36 -3.64
C LEU A 107 11.47 0.71 -3.17
N THR A 108 11.96 1.11 -2.00
CA THR A 108 13.15 0.48 -1.39
C THR A 108 12.90 -1.00 -1.12
N MET A 109 11.76 -1.35 -0.53
CA MET A 109 11.40 -2.75 -0.26
C MET A 109 11.18 -3.53 -1.56
N SER A 110 10.59 -2.92 -2.59
CA SER A 110 10.43 -3.55 -3.91
C SER A 110 11.76 -3.93 -4.54
N VAL A 111 12.79 -3.09 -4.40
CA VAL A 111 14.16 -3.37 -4.86
C VAL A 111 14.77 -4.56 -4.11
N ILE A 112 14.57 -4.63 -2.78
CA ILE A 112 15.06 -5.73 -1.96
C ILE A 112 14.38 -7.04 -2.35
N ILE A 113 13.06 -7.05 -2.49
CA ILE A 113 12.27 -8.22 -2.87
C ILE A 113 12.67 -8.73 -4.25
N ASP A 114 12.78 -7.82 -5.23
CA ASP A 114 13.15 -8.17 -6.61
C ASP A 114 14.56 -8.77 -6.70
N ARG A 115 15.51 -8.29 -5.89
CA ARG A 115 16.86 -8.82 -5.81
C ARG A 115 16.93 -10.15 -5.08
N ALA A 116 16.09 -10.36 -4.07
CA ALA A 116 16.06 -11.57 -3.26
C ALA A 116 15.32 -12.73 -3.94
N GLY A 117 14.55 -12.47 -5.01
CA GLY A 117 13.77 -13.50 -5.72
C GLY A 117 12.73 -14.19 -4.83
N VAL A 118 12.29 -13.51 -3.76
CA VAL A 118 11.36 -14.06 -2.78
C VAL A 118 9.92 -14.01 -3.32
N LEU A 119 9.02 -14.80 -2.72
CA LEU A 119 7.59 -14.90 -3.09
C LEU A 119 7.33 -15.50 -4.49
N GLY A 120 8.29 -16.28 -5.02
CA GLY A 120 8.17 -16.90 -6.35
C GLY A 120 8.36 -15.91 -7.51
N LEU A 121 8.86 -14.70 -7.22
CA LEU A 121 9.19 -13.72 -8.24
C LEU A 121 10.53 -14.08 -8.91
N PRO A 122 10.65 -13.94 -10.24
CA PRO A 122 11.93 -14.10 -10.91
C PRO A 122 12.92 -13.06 -10.39
N GLU A 123 14.13 -13.51 -10.03
CA GLU A 123 15.20 -12.61 -9.60
C GLU A 123 15.49 -11.60 -10.70
N LYS A 124 15.33 -10.31 -10.38
CA LYS A 124 15.65 -9.23 -11.31
C LYS A 124 17.00 -8.64 -10.95
N GLY A 125 17.87 -8.54 -11.96
CA GLY A 125 19.13 -7.82 -11.82
C GLY A 125 18.88 -6.37 -11.41
N LEU A 126 19.62 -5.89 -10.41
CA LEU A 126 19.59 -4.49 -10.00
C LEU A 126 20.31 -3.64 -11.04
N THR A 127 19.58 -2.74 -11.70
CA THR A 127 20.17 -1.77 -12.61
C THR A 127 20.61 -0.53 -11.83
N ALA A 128 21.72 0.09 -12.25
CA ALA A 128 22.18 1.34 -11.68
C ALA A 128 21.09 2.43 -11.73
N GLN A 129 20.30 2.47 -12.81
CA GLN A 129 19.18 3.39 -12.98
C GLN A 129 18.13 3.25 -11.88
N ARG A 130 17.80 2.01 -11.47
CA ARG A 130 16.80 1.78 -10.42
C ARG A 130 17.31 2.19 -9.05
N ILE A 131 18.59 1.93 -8.77
CA ILE A 131 19.24 2.38 -7.53
C ILE A 131 19.25 3.90 -7.47
N VAL A 132 19.67 4.57 -8.53
CA VAL A 132 19.66 6.04 -8.62
C VAL A 132 18.24 6.59 -8.44
N GLY A 133 17.23 5.97 -9.07
CA GLY A 133 15.84 6.36 -8.91
C GLY A 133 15.35 6.29 -7.46
N VAL A 134 15.67 5.21 -6.74
CA VAL A 134 15.33 5.07 -5.31
C VAL A 134 16.06 6.12 -4.48
N VAL A 135 17.36 6.34 -4.71
CA VAL A 135 18.15 7.35 -3.98
C VAL A 135 17.58 8.76 -4.18
N LEU A 136 17.25 9.14 -5.42
CA LEU A 136 16.65 10.44 -5.72
C LEU A 136 15.29 10.60 -5.06
N LEU A 137 14.47 9.55 -5.07
CA LEU A 137 13.15 9.58 -4.43
C LEU A 137 13.27 9.68 -2.90
N SER A 138 14.18 8.92 -2.28
CA SER A 138 14.47 9.03 -0.85
C SER A 138 15.01 10.42 -0.47
N ALA A 139 15.86 11.02 -1.30
CA ALA A 139 16.35 12.37 -1.09
C ALA A 139 15.22 13.41 -1.21
N GLY A 140 14.35 13.28 -2.21
CA GLY A 140 13.16 14.13 -2.36
C GLY A 140 12.22 14.00 -1.16
N THR A 141 11.97 12.78 -0.71
CA THR A 141 11.20 12.52 0.53
C THR A 141 11.83 13.18 1.74
N PHE A 142 13.15 13.08 1.92
CA PHE A 142 13.85 13.72 3.04
C PHE A 142 13.66 15.24 3.05
N LEU A 143 13.71 15.88 1.89
CA LEU A 143 13.45 17.32 1.76
C LEU A 143 12.00 17.66 2.14
N ILE A 144 11.03 16.91 1.64
CA ILE A 144 9.59 17.13 1.93
C ILE A 144 9.29 16.95 3.43
N VAL A 145 9.90 15.95 4.08
CA VAL A 145 9.65 15.65 5.49
C VAL A 145 10.28 16.70 6.43
N ARG A 146 11.27 17.48 5.95
CA ARG A 146 12.00 18.46 6.74
C ARG A 146 11.35 19.85 6.78
N ASP A 147 10.48 20.17 5.81
CA ASP A 147 9.71 21.43 5.77
C ASP A 147 8.71 21.52 6.94
#